data_AF-A0A8S9URC1-F1
#
_entry.id   AF-A0A8S9URC1-F1
#
_cell.length_a   1.000
_cell.length_b   1.000
_cell.length_c   1.000
_cell.angle_alpha   90.00
_cell.angle_beta   90.00
_cell.angle_gamma   90.00
#
_symmetry.space_group_name_H-M   'P 1'
#
loop_
_entity.id
_entity.type
_entity.pdbx_description
1 polymer ?
#
loop_
_entity_poly.entity_id
_entity_poly.type
_entity_poly.pdbx_seq_one_letter_code
_entity_poly.pdbx_strand_id
1 'polypeptide(L)'
;IDLEIKLSSGWVGCAGHADRSCYDLSVNAKKSKVKMVGTHKFDNPEKRLIVEIKPNKGKIGRTFKADVAAIREALEALKDDVPRAQAFEDELTSKSEAMLGPLCDGKQFTLQRDMVATKLVEKMVSEEKFVPSVIEPSFGISLAAFEQNFDSREGDEKRGVMSSPLIAPVKVSVLRLSNIPDFEPFATDLESVFVEERLECKVGTSSVAIGRKYARADEQYFSAG
;
A
#
# COMPACT_ATOMS: atom_id res chain seq x y z
N ILE A 1 -4.94 10.43 -2.97
CA ILE A 1 -4.76 11.34 -4.12
C ILE A 1 -4.39 10.48 -5.31
N ASP A 2 -5.04 10.70 -6.44
CA ASP A 2 -4.82 9.86 -7.62
C ASP A 2 -3.89 10.58 -8.57
N LEU A 3 -2.91 9.84 -9.09
CA LEU A 3 -2.05 10.28 -10.16
C LEU A 3 -2.77 9.98 -11.47
N GLU A 4 -3.06 11.02 -12.23
CA GLU A 4 -3.70 10.93 -13.52
C GLU A 4 -2.72 11.22 -14.65
N ILE A 5 -2.94 10.56 -15.78
CA ILE A 5 -2.17 10.75 -17.00
C ILE A 5 -3.12 11.11 -18.13
N LYS A 6 -2.74 12.12 -18.93
CA LYS A 6 -3.54 12.56 -20.06
C LYS A 6 -3.24 11.68 -21.27
N LEU A 7 -4.30 11.06 -21.79
CA LEU A 7 -4.33 10.29 -23.03
C LEU A 7 -5.28 10.94 -24.04
N SER A 8 -5.27 10.39 -25.25
CA SER A 8 -6.19 10.71 -26.35
C SER A 8 -7.66 10.49 -25.95
N SER A 9 -7.92 9.53 -25.06
CA SER A 9 -9.24 9.27 -24.47
C SER A 9 -9.60 10.20 -23.29
N GLY A 10 -8.70 11.09 -22.88
CA GLY A 10 -8.86 11.97 -21.71
C GLY A 10 -7.93 11.61 -20.55
N TRP A 11 -8.22 12.18 -19.37
CA TRP A 11 -7.48 11.88 -18.14
C TRP A 11 -7.87 10.51 -17.60
N VAL A 12 -6.87 9.67 -17.32
CA VAL A 12 -7.07 8.34 -16.74
C VAL A 12 -6.18 8.16 -15.53
N GLY A 13 -6.68 7.45 -14.51
CA GLY A 13 -5.88 7.09 -13.34
C GLY A 13 -4.76 6.12 -13.71
N CYS A 14 -3.54 6.41 -13.27
CA CYS A 14 -2.38 5.53 -13.47
C CYS A 14 -1.72 5.07 -12.16
N ALA A 15 -1.88 5.85 -11.08
CA ALA A 15 -1.56 5.38 -9.74
C ALA A 15 -2.58 5.90 -8.71
N GLY A 16 -3.13 5.01 -7.89
CA GLY A 16 -3.98 5.37 -6.77
C GLY A 16 -3.19 5.41 -5.48
N HIS A 17 -3.38 6.44 -4.64
CA HIS A 17 -2.80 6.50 -3.30
C HIS A 17 -3.91 6.57 -2.27
N ALA A 18 -4.11 5.46 -1.56
CA ALA A 18 -5.12 5.32 -0.52
C ALA A 18 -4.48 5.33 0.86
N ASP A 19 -5.03 6.13 1.77
CA ASP A 19 -4.84 5.91 3.21
C ASP A 19 -5.90 4.92 3.66
N ARG A 20 -5.47 3.70 3.95
CA ARG A 20 -6.34 2.63 4.44
C ARG A 20 -6.30 2.53 5.96
N SER A 21 -5.52 3.40 6.60
CA SER A 21 -5.32 3.49 8.03
C SER A 21 -5.13 2.08 8.61
N CYS A 22 -5.87 1.73 9.65
CA CYS A 22 -5.84 0.41 10.25
C CYS A 22 -6.98 -0.51 9.75
N TYR A 23 -7.71 -0.14 8.68
CA TYR A 23 -8.97 -0.78 8.30
C TYR A 23 -8.80 -2.27 7.97
N ASP A 24 -7.95 -2.62 7.01
CA ASP A 24 -7.83 -4.00 6.53
C ASP A 24 -7.35 -4.94 7.63
N LEU A 25 -6.35 -4.52 8.40
CA LEU A 25 -5.83 -5.30 9.52
C LEU A 25 -6.88 -5.47 10.62
N SER A 26 -7.65 -4.42 10.93
CA SER A 26 -8.72 -4.48 11.94
C SER A 26 -9.85 -5.43 11.52
N VAL A 27 -10.32 -5.31 10.27
CA VAL A 27 -11.40 -6.16 9.74
C VAL A 27 -10.96 -7.62 9.66
N ASN A 28 -9.76 -7.87 9.14
CA ASN A 28 -9.22 -9.22 9.03
C ASN A 28 -8.91 -9.84 10.40
N ALA A 29 -8.40 -9.08 11.36
CA ALA A 29 -8.19 -9.54 12.73
C ALA A 29 -9.51 -9.93 13.41
N LYS A 30 -10.56 -9.12 13.26
CA LYS A 30 -11.91 -9.42 13.79
C LYS A 30 -12.48 -10.70 13.19
N LYS A 31 -12.35 -10.90 11.87
CA LYS A 31 -12.92 -12.06 11.16
C LYS A 31 -12.14 -13.34 11.43
N SER A 32 -10.80 -13.29 11.38
CA SER A 32 -9.94 -14.45 11.59
C SER A 32 -9.74 -14.80 13.07
N LYS A 33 -10.04 -13.88 13.99
CA LYS A 33 -9.69 -13.95 15.42
C LYS A 33 -8.19 -14.05 15.68
N VAL A 34 -7.36 -13.68 14.70
CA VAL A 34 -5.90 -13.60 14.81
C VAL A 34 -5.50 -12.14 15.01
N LYS A 35 -4.63 -11.86 15.99
CA LYS A 35 -4.13 -10.50 16.21
C LYS A 35 -3.19 -10.09 15.08
N MET A 36 -3.52 -8.99 14.40
CA MET A 36 -2.70 -8.38 13.36
C MET A 36 -2.18 -7.02 13.84
N VAL A 37 -1.16 -7.07 14.71
CA VAL A 37 -0.60 -5.88 15.37
C VAL A 37 0.92 -5.84 15.21
N GLY A 38 1.46 -4.64 15.04
CA GLY A 38 2.89 -4.37 15.21
C GLY A 38 3.24 -4.33 16.70
N THR A 39 4.53 -4.49 17.01
CA THR A 39 5.05 -4.33 18.37
C THR A 39 6.28 -3.44 18.32
N HIS A 40 6.24 -2.32 19.03
CA HIS A 40 7.38 -1.45 19.28
C HIS A 40 7.96 -1.80 20.64
N LYS A 41 9.20 -2.29 20.68
CA LYS A 41 9.90 -2.58 21.93
C LYS A 41 10.68 -1.34 22.35
N PHE A 42 10.57 -0.96 23.61
CA PHE A 42 11.38 0.12 24.15
C PHE A 42 12.77 -0.40 24.49
N ASP A 43 13.80 0.40 24.24
CA ASP A 43 15.18 0.07 24.62
C ASP A 43 15.31 -0.11 26.14
N ASN A 44 14.58 0.71 26.90
CA ASN A 44 14.43 0.59 28.34
C ASN A 44 12.95 0.66 28.71
N PRO A 45 12.46 -0.14 29.68
CA PRO A 45 11.06 -0.08 30.11
C PRO A 45 10.66 1.33 30.60
N GLU A 46 9.52 1.82 30.11
CA GLU A 46 8.98 3.12 30.49
C GLU A 46 7.92 2.99 31.59
N LYS A 47 7.88 3.96 32.51
CA LYS A 47 6.78 4.08 33.49
C LYS A 47 5.59 4.73 32.81
N ARG A 48 4.46 4.01 32.73
CA ARG A 48 3.18 4.56 32.27
C ARG A 48 2.12 4.43 33.35
N LEU A 49 1.30 5.48 33.49
CA LEU A 49 0.06 5.43 34.25
C LEU A 49 -0.97 4.71 33.41
N ILE A 50 -1.50 3.60 33.92
CA ILE A 50 -2.54 2.81 33.25
C ILE A 50 -3.76 2.78 34.16
N VAL A 51 -4.95 2.91 33.57
CA VAL A 51 -6.19 2.75 34.31
C VAL A 51 -6.62 1.29 34.27
N GLU A 52 -6.58 0.63 35.43
CA GLU A 52 -7.16 -0.69 35.58
C GLU A 52 -8.66 -0.56 35.84
N ILE A 53 -9.45 -1.00 34.85
CA ILE A 53 -10.91 -1.04 34.93
C ILE A 53 -11.35 -2.47 35.23
N LYS A 54 -12.04 -2.67 36.37
CA LYS A 54 -12.57 -3.95 36.83
C LYS A 54 -14.11 -3.95 36.79
N PRO A 55 -14.72 -4.47 35.72
CA PRO A 55 -16.17 -4.55 35.60
C PRO A 55 -16.77 -5.70 36.44
N ASN A 56 -17.87 -5.42 37.13
CA ASN A 56 -18.72 -6.40 37.79
C ASN A 56 -19.64 -7.06 36.76
N LYS A 57 -19.13 -8.13 36.14
CA LYS A 57 -19.81 -8.90 35.08
C LYS A 57 -21.24 -9.32 35.46
N GLY A 58 -21.48 -9.65 36.73
CA GLY A 58 -22.80 -10.10 37.21
C GLY A 58 -23.84 -8.98 37.23
N LYS A 59 -23.46 -7.77 37.68
CA LYS A 59 -24.37 -6.61 37.69
C LYS A 59 -24.60 -6.08 36.28
N ILE A 60 -23.53 -5.87 35.51
CA ILE A 60 -23.61 -5.42 34.11
C ILE A 60 -24.45 -6.38 33.27
N GLY A 61 -24.24 -7.70 33.44
CA GLY A 61 -25.02 -8.73 32.74
C GLY A 61 -26.52 -8.69 33.04
N ARG A 62 -26.89 -8.49 34.31
CA ARG A 62 -28.30 -8.40 34.72
C ARG A 62 -28.98 -7.13 34.24
N THR A 63 -28.26 -6.00 34.25
CA THR A 63 -28.81 -4.68 33.88
C THR A 63 -28.93 -4.52 32.36
N PHE A 64 -27.86 -4.82 31.60
CA PHE A 64 -27.76 -4.44 30.18
C PHE A 64 -27.99 -5.57 29.18
N LYS A 65 -28.03 -6.83 29.64
CA LYS A 65 -28.41 -8.00 28.84
C LYS A 65 -27.72 -8.08 27.46
N ALA A 66 -28.40 -7.67 26.39
CA ALA A 66 -27.89 -7.73 25.01
C ALA A 66 -26.70 -6.79 24.76
N ASP A 67 -26.59 -5.70 25.52
CA ASP A 67 -25.55 -4.67 25.29
C ASP A 67 -24.24 -4.92 26.05
N VAL A 68 -24.14 -6.03 26.79
CA VAL A 68 -22.94 -6.37 27.59
C VAL A 68 -21.67 -6.43 26.74
N ALA A 69 -21.78 -6.92 25.50
CA ALA A 69 -20.64 -6.99 24.59
C ALA A 69 -20.12 -5.58 24.21
N ALA A 70 -21.03 -4.66 23.87
CA ALA A 70 -20.70 -3.29 23.52
C ALA A 70 -20.10 -2.53 24.70
N ILE A 71 -20.67 -2.67 25.90
CA ILE A 71 -20.13 -2.07 27.13
C ILE A 71 -18.72 -2.60 27.43
N ARG A 72 -18.49 -3.90 27.24
CA ARG A 72 -17.17 -4.50 27.49
C ARG A 72 -16.12 -3.98 26.51
N GLU A 73 -16.46 -3.87 25.23
CA GLU A 73 -15.56 -3.32 24.21
C GLU A 73 -15.23 -1.84 24.52
N ALA A 74 -16.23 -1.06 24.91
CA ALA A 74 -16.07 0.34 25.27
C ALA A 74 -15.23 0.55 26.56
N LEU A 75 -15.43 -0.28 27.60
CA LEU A 75 -14.60 -0.24 28.80
C LEU A 75 -13.15 -0.69 28.53
N GLU A 76 -12.93 -1.58 27.56
CA GLU A 76 -11.57 -1.96 27.17
C GLU A 76 -10.87 -0.81 26.44
N ALA A 77 -11.55 -0.17 25.48
CA ALA A 77 -11.04 0.99 24.76
C ALA A 77 -10.76 2.19 25.69
N LEU A 78 -11.55 2.34 26.77
CA LEU A 78 -11.35 3.41 27.75
C LEU A 78 -10.00 3.29 28.49
N LYS A 79 -9.42 2.09 28.62
CA LYS A 79 -8.13 1.90 29.31
C LYS A 79 -6.97 2.61 28.61
N ASP A 80 -7.08 2.79 27.30
CA ASP A 80 -6.05 3.40 26.46
C ASP A 80 -6.15 4.95 26.45
N ASP A 81 -7.24 5.51 26.99
CA ASP A 81 -7.50 6.95 27.09
C ASP A 81 -7.54 7.38 28.58
N VAL A 82 -6.35 7.60 29.16
CA VAL A 82 -6.18 7.93 30.58
C VAL A 82 -6.99 9.16 31.02
N PRO A 83 -6.98 10.30 30.28
CA PRO A 83 -7.79 11.46 30.64
C PRO A 83 -9.29 11.14 30.71
N ARG A 84 -9.82 10.41 29.72
CA ARG A 84 -11.24 10.05 29.70
C ARG A 84 -11.59 9.02 30.78
N ALA A 85 -10.70 8.07 31.04
CA ALA A 85 -10.88 7.09 32.10
C ALA A 85 -10.87 7.74 33.50
N GLN A 86 -10.04 8.76 33.71
CA GLN A 86 -10.03 9.54 34.94
C GLN A 86 -11.34 10.34 35.09
N ALA A 87 -11.79 11.04 34.04
CA ALA A 87 -13.06 11.74 34.07
C ALA A 87 -14.25 10.79 34.38
N PHE A 88 -14.23 9.57 33.81
CA PHE A 88 -15.22 8.55 34.08
C PHE A 88 -15.21 8.09 35.56
N GLU A 89 -14.04 7.93 36.18
CA GLU A 89 -13.94 7.62 37.62
C GLU A 89 -14.39 8.77 38.51
N ASP A 90 -14.07 10.01 38.13
CA ASP A 90 -14.46 11.21 38.86
C ASP A 90 -16.00 11.36 38.88
N GLU A 91 -16.68 11.02 37.77
CA GLU A 91 -18.14 10.95 37.71
C GLU A 91 -18.70 9.83 38.60
N LEU A 92 -18.14 8.62 38.52
CA LEU A 92 -18.57 7.51 39.38
C LEU A 92 -18.41 7.83 40.87
N THR A 93 -17.41 8.63 41.23
CA THR A 93 -17.14 9.02 42.62
C THR A 93 -18.06 10.15 43.08
N SER A 94 -18.29 11.15 42.24
CA SER A 94 -19.08 12.34 42.59
C SER A 94 -20.60 12.12 42.49
N LYS A 95 -21.05 11.39 41.46
CA LYS A 95 -22.48 11.19 41.14
C LYS A 95 -23.00 9.79 41.44
N SER A 96 -22.12 8.85 41.81
CA SER A 96 -22.42 7.39 41.90
C SER A 96 -22.76 6.72 40.57
N GLU A 97 -22.67 7.44 39.45
CA GLU A 97 -22.88 6.95 38.10
C GLU A 97 -22.04 7.75 37.08
N ALA A 98 -21.70 7.12 35.95
CA ALA A 98 -20.97 7.76 34.87
C ALA A 98 -21.45 7.26 33.50
N MET A 99 -21.34 8.11 32.49
CA MET A 99 -21.80 7.80 31.14
C MET A 99 -20.66 7.20 30.29
N LEU A 100 -20.88 5.99 29.78
CA LEU A 100 -20.01 5.33 28.81
C LEU A 100 -20.59 5.51 27.40
N GLY A 101 -19.98 6.40 26.62
CA GLY A 101 -20.38 6.70 25.25
C GLY A 101 -20.21 8.18 24.89
N PRO A 102 -20.78 8.63 23.75
CA PRO A 102 -21.42 7.80 22.73
C PRO A 102 -20.44 6.83 22.07
N LEU A 103 -20.90 5.62 21.74
CA LEU A 103 -20.17 4.64 20.93
C LEU A 103 -20.30 4.96 19.43
N CYS A 104 -19.60 4.21 18.58
CA CYS A 104 -19.65 4.41 17.12
C CYS A 104 -21.05 4.20 16.51
N ASP A 105 -21.92 3.44 17.18
CA ASP A 105 -23.33 3.24 16.80
C ASP A 105 -24.28 4.27 17.45
N GLY A 106 -23.74 5.26 18.16
CA GLY A 106 -24.48 6.30 18.89
C GLY A 106 -25.01 5.87 20.25
N LYS A 107 -24.84 4.61 20.67
CA LYS A 107 -25.32 4.13 21.97
C LYS A 107 -24.55 4.75 23.14
N GLN A 108 -25.23 4.87 24.27
CA GLN A 108 -24.68 5.42 25.51
C GLN A 108 -25.21 4.61 26.68
N PHE A 109 -24.37 4.37 27.69
CA PHE A 109 -24.74 3.55 28.85
C PHE A 109 -24.38 4.26 30.15
N THR A 110 -25.35 4.41 31.05
CA THR A 110 -25.10 4.93 32.39
C THR A 110 -24.69 3.79 33.32
N LEU A 111 -23.43 3.76 33.75
CA LEU A 111 -22.88 2.73 34.63
C LEU A 111 -22.83 3.24 36.07
N GLN A 112 -23.29 2.43 37.02
CA GLN A 112 -23.25 2.78 38.44
C GLN A 112 -21.90 2.39 39.08
N ARG A 113 -21.56 3.06 40.19
CA ARG A 113 -20.30 2.84 40.92
C ARG A 113 -20.05 1.38 41.32
N ASP A 114 -21.10 0.64 41.62
CA ASP A 114 -21.03 -0.76 42.00
C ASP A 114 -20.85 -1.74 40.83
N MET A 115 -20.96 -1.23 39.59
CA MET A 115 -20.77 -1.97 38.34
C MET A 115 -19.34 -1.90 37.83
N VAL A 116 -18.61 -0.82 38.11
CA VAL A 116 -17.24 -0.62 37.63
C VAL A 116 -16.38 -0.01 38.73
N ALA A 117 -15.29 -0.69 39.06
CA ALA A 117 -14.22 -0.12 39.85
C ALA A 117 -13.06 0.24 38.92
N THR A 118 -12.53 1.46 39.02
CA THR A 118 -11.31 1.84 38.32
C THR A 118 -10.19 2.15 39.32
N LYS A 119 -8.95 1.99 38.89
CA LYS A 119 -7.77 2.29 39.69
C LYS A 119 -6.64 2.77 38.79
N LEU A 120 -6.03 3.90 39.13
CA LEU A 120 -4.80 4.34 38.50
C LEU A 120 -3.62 3.53 39.06
N VAL A 121 -2.82 2.93 38.19
CA VAL A 121 -1.62 2.18 38.57
C VAL A 121 -0.46 2.54 37.67
N GLU A 122 0.71 2.70 38.27
CA GLU A 122 1.96 2.87 37.54
C GLU A 122 2.51 1.48 37.15
N LYS A 123 2.76 1.27 35.86
CA LYS A 123 3.32 0.02 35.33
C LYS A 123 4.54 0.31 34.48
N MET A 124 5.55 -0.55 34.61
CA MET A 124 6.66 -0.61 33.68
C MET A 124 6.20 -1.31 32.40
N VAL A 125 6.29 -0.62 31.27
CA VAL A 125 5.91 -1.13 29.95
C VAL A 125 7.19 -1.29 29.13
N SER A 126 7.47 -2.53 28.69
CA SER A 126 8.64 -2.85 27.86
C SER A 126 8.34 -2.90 26.36
N GLU A 127 7.07 -3.00 25.99
CA GLU A 127 6.62 -3.01 24.60
C GLU A 127 5.24 -2.38 24.46
N GLU A 128 5.00 -1.76 23.31
CA GLU A 128 3.72 -1.19 22.91
C GLU A 128 3.23 -1.88 21.63
N LYS A 129 1.94 -2.22 21.62
CA LYS A 129 1.30 -2.87 20.47
C LYS A 129 0.39 -1.87 19.79
N PHE A 130 0.43 -1.84 18.48
CA PHE A 130 -0.39 -0.93 17.68
C PHE A 130 -0.85 -1.63 16.41
N VAL A 131 -1.99 -1.21 15.86
CA VAL A 131 -2.39 -1.60 14.52
C VAL A 131 -1.77 -0.59 13.56
N PRO A 132 -0.86 -0.98 12.67
CA PRO A 132 -0.18 -0.04 11.80
C PRO A 132 -1.17 0.63 10.85
N SER A 133 -0.94 1.92 10.60
CA SER A 133 -1.59 2.64 9.52
C SER A 133 -0.95 2.24 8.18
N VAL A 134 -1.76 2.03 7.14
CA VAL A 134 -1.32 1.60 5.82
C VAL A 134 -1.61 2.70 4.80
N ILE A 135 -0.54 3.20 4.18
CA ILE A 135 -0.62 3.97 2.94
C ILE A 135 -0.37 3.01 1.79
N GLU A 136 -1.35 2.85 0.92
CA GLU A 136 -1.32 1.92 -0.22
C GLU A 136 -1.15 2.70 -1.52
N PRO A 137 0.07 2.70 -2.12
CA PRO A 137 0.26 3.08 -3.50
C PRO A 137 -0.05 1.89 -4.42
N SER A 138 -0.96 2.08 -5.37
CA SER A 138 -1.33 1.08 -6.36
C SER A 138 -1.02 1.61 -7.76
N PHE A 139 -0.17 0.90 -8.50
CA PHE A 139 0.30 1.30 -9.83
C PHE A 139 -0.32 0.41 -10.90
N GLY A 140 -1.06 1.01 -11.83
CA GLY A 140 -1.54 0.34 -13.02
C GLY A 140 -0.53 0.48 -14.16
N ILE A 141 -0.13 -0.63 -14.77
CA ILE A 141 0.65 -0.58 -16.03
C ILE A 141 -0.28 0.01 -17.09
N SER A 142 0.07 1.20 -17.60
CA SER A 142 -0.82 1.98 -18.44
C SER A 142 -0.42 1.92 -19.92
N LEU A 143 -1.42 1.96 -20.80
CA LEU A 143 -1.22 2.20 -22.24
C LEU A 143 -0.58 3.57 -22.52
N ALA A 144 -0.48 4.44 -21.51
CA ALA A 144 0.18 5.73 -21.61
C ALA A 144 1.63 5.63 -22.05
N ALA A 145 2.33 4.56 -21.64
CA ALA A 145 3.70 4.31 -22.08
C ALA A 145 3.80 4.14 -23.61
N PHE A 146 2.76 3.62 -24.27
CA PHE A 146 2.73 3.56 -25.72
C PHE A 146 2.35 4.91 -26.33
N GLU A 147 1.26 5.53 -25.88
CA GLU A 147 0.76 6.76 -26.49
C GLU A 147 1.76 7.93 -26.37
N GLN A 148 2.44 8.05 -25.24
CA GLN A 148 3.37 9.16 -24.98
C GLN A 148 4.76 8.96 -25.58
N ASN A 149 5.09 7.74 -26.02
CA ASN A 149 6.39 7.44 -26.62
C ASN A 149 6.28 7.12 -28.11
N PHE A 150 5.07 7.10 -28.68
CA PHE A 150 4.85 6.87 -30.10
C PHE A 150 4.99 8.16 -30.90
N ASP A 151 5.73 8.11 -31.99
CA ASP A 151 5.83 9.18 -32.99
C ASP A 151 5.93 8.59 -34.41
N SER A 152 5.86 9.44 -35.42
CA SER A 152 6.15 9.10 -36.82
C SER A 152 7.46 9.73 -37.27
N ARG A 153 8.21 9.05 -38.16
CA ARG A 153 9.43 9.63 -38.74
C ARG A 153 9.08 10.84 -39.61
N GLU A 154 9.89 11.88 -39.52
CA GLU A 154 9.78 13.04 -40.40
C GLU A 154 9.89 12.62 -41.88
N GLY A 155 8.90 13.01 -42.68
CA GLY A 155 8.84 12.69 -44.11
C GLY A 155 8.30 11.30 -44.47
N ASP A 156 7.95 10.46 -43.48
CA ASP A 156 7.32 9.15 -43.71
C ASP A 156 6.34 8.78 -42.58
N GLU A 157 5.10 9.29 -42.66
CA GLU A 157 4.03 9.06 -41.68
C GLU A 157 3.67 7.58 -41.49
N LYS A 158 4.09 6.70 -42.42
CA LYS A 158 3.85 5.25 -42.30
C LYS A 158 4.89 4.56 -41.41
N ARG A 159 5.96 5.25 -41.01
CA ARG A 159 7.02 4.71 -40.16
C ARG A 159 6.86 5.22 -38.73
N GLY A 160 6.25 4.40 -37.90
CA GLY A 160 6.16 4.63 -36.47
C GLY A 160 7.50 4.41 -35.76
N VAL A 161 7.72 5.15 -34.69
CA VAL A 161 8.87 5.02 -33.78
C VAL A 161 8.36 5.01 -32.35
N MET A 162 8.91 4.14 -31.51
CA MET A 162 8.73 4.21 -30.07
C MET A 162 10.01 4.75 -29.41
N SER A 163 9.90 5.79 -28.57
CA SER A 163 11.04 6.55 -28.06
C SER A 163 11.14 6.45 -26.54
N SER A 164 11.70 5.35 -26.02
CA SER A 164 11.92 5.18 -24.57
C SER A 164 13.02 4.14 -24.27
N PRO A 165 14.30 4.54 -24.29
CA PRO A 165 15.43 3.59 -24.21
C PRO A 165 15.48 2.83 -22.88
N LEU A 166 15.01 3.43 -21.78
CA LEU A 166 15.03 2.80 -20.45
C LEU A 166 14.12 1.57 -20.37
N ILE A 167 12.92 1.66 -20.93
CA ILE A 167 11.91 0.59 -20.88
C ILE A 167 11.83 -0.24 -22.17
N ALA A 168 12.71 0.04 -23.14
CA ALA A 168 12.82 -0.71 -24.38
C ALA A 168 12.97 -2.22 -24.11
N PRO A 169 12.14 -3.10 -24.73
CA PRO A 169 12.26 -4.54 -24.54
C PRO A 169 13.53 -5.08 -25.20
N VAL A 170 13.97 -4.50 -26.32
CA VAL A 170 15.24 -4.80 -26.99
C VAL A 170 16.08 -3.52 -26.97
N LYS A 171 17.33 -3.63 -26.50
CA LYS A 171 18.25 -2.49 -26.36
C LYS A 171 19.07 -2.27 -27.62
N VAL A 172 19.44 -3.36 -28.31
CA VAL A 172 20.32 -3.31 -29.47
C VAL A 172 19.76 -4.15 -30.61
N SER A 173 19.84 -3.64 -31.83
CA SER A 173 19.53 -4.39 -33.05
C SER A 173 20.77 -4.50 -33.92
N VAL A 174 21.26 -5.72 -34.14
CA VAL A 174 22.45 -5.98 -34.96
C VAL A 174 22.00 -6.29 -36.38
N LEU A 175 22.21 -5.33 -37.29
CA LEU A 175 21.69 -5.38 -38.65
C LEU A 175 22.81 -5.47 -39.67
N ARG A 176 22.90 -6.59 -40.39
CA ARG A 176 23.85 -6.76 -41.50
C ARG A 176 23.42 -5.96 -42.72
N LEU A 177 24.34 -5.23 -43.34
CA LEU A 177 24.08 -4.41 -44.53
C LEU A 177 23.63 -5.27 -45.73
N SER A 178 24.24 -6.43 -45.90
CA SER A 178 23.91 -7.43 -46.91
C SER A 178 23.99 -8.85 -46.33
N ASN A 179 23.60 -9.85 -47.11
CA ASN A 179 23.62 -11.26 -46.69
C ASN A 179 24.90 -11.98 -47.15
N ILE A 180 26.00 -11.26 -47.35
CA ILE A 180 27.28 -11.91 -47.64
C ILE A 180 27.72 -12.71 -46.40
N PRO A 181 28.26 -13.94 -46.57
CA PRO A 181 28.67 -14.79 -45.44
C PRO A 181 29.66 -14.12 -44.50
N ASP A 182 30.51 -13.25 -45.03
CA ASP A 182 31.56 -12.53 -44.29
C ASP A 182 31.01 -11.67 -43.14
N PHE A 183 29.73 -11.28 -43.17
CA PHE A 183 29.11 -10.51 -42.08
C PHE A 183 28.51 -11.35 -40.96
N GLU A 184 28.35 -12.67 -41.12
CA GLU A 184 27.79 -13.54 -40.07
C GLU A 184 28.69 -13.59 -38.81
N PRO A 185 30.02 -13.80 -38.92
CA PRO A 185 30.88 -13.87 -37.73
C PRO A 185 30.83 -12.59 -36.89
N PHE A 186 30.87 -11.42 -37.53
CA PHE A 186 30.79 -10.14 -36.82
C PHE A 186 29.45 -9.94 -36.10
N ALA A 187 28.34 -10.42 -36.68
CA ALA A 187 27.04 -10.33 -36.03
C ALA A 187 26.96 -11.23 -34.79
N THR A 188 27.52 -12.45 -34.88
CA THR A 188 27.61 -13.39 -33.76
C THR A 188 28.54 -12.88 -32.65
N ASP A 189 29.68 -12.30 -33.01
CA ASP A 189 30.61 -11.71 -32.05
C ASP A 189 29.96 -10.54 -31.29
N LEU A 190 29.28 -9.64 -31.99
CA LEU A 190 28.55 -8.53 -31.37
C LEU A 190 27.42 -9.02 -30.47
N GLU A 191 26.63 -10.01 -30.91
CA GLU A 191 25.59 -10.62 -30.07
C GLU A 191 26.18 -11.20 -28.78
N SER A 192 27.34 -11.87 -28.88
CA SER A 192 28.05 -12.43 -27.72
C SER A 192 28.47 -11.33 -26.73
N VAL A 193 29.04 -10.23 -27.23
CA VAL A 193 29.41 -9.05 -26.41
C VAL A 193 28.18 -8.49 -25.69
N PHE A 194 27.04 -8.31 -26.38
CA PHE A 194 25.85 -7.77 -25.74
C PHE A 194 25.23 -8.72 -24.71
N VAL A 195 25.28 -10.04 -24.95
CA VAL A 195 24.84 -11.05 -23.97
C VAL A 195 25.72 -11.03 -22.73
N GLU A 196 27.05 -10.92 -22.88
CA GLU A 196 28.00 -10.79 -21.77
C GLU A 196 27.71 -9.53 -20.92
N GLU A 197 27.37 -8.43 -21.57
CA GLU A 197 26.98 -7.16 -20.93
C GLU A 197 25.51 -7.14 -20.44
N ARG A 198 24.77 -8.24 -20.58
CA ARG A 198 23.35 -8.36 -20.20
C ARG A 198 22.44 -7.35 -20.89
N LEU A 199 22.75 -7.00 -22.13
CA LEU A 199 21.94 -6.16 -23.00
C LEU A 199 21.10 -7.04 -23.94
N GLU A 200 19.77 -6.91 -23.85
CA GLU A 200 18.88 -7.60 -24.79
C GLU A 200 19.15 -7.12 -26.21
N CYS A 201 19.53 -8.06 -27.08
CA CYS A 201 19.95 -7.82 -28.45
C CYS A 201 19.12 -8.66 -29.43
N LYS A 202 18.80 -8.09 -30.60
CA LYS A 202 18.18 -8.81 -31.71
C LYS A 202 19.05 -8.76 -32.96
N VAL A 203 19.49 -9.93 -33.44
CA VAL A 203 20.20 -10.04 -34.72
C VAL A 203 19.21 -10.15 -35.88
N GLY A 204 19.35 -9.26 -36.87
CA GLY A 204 18.53 -9.22 -38.07
C GLY A 204 19.03 -10.17 -39.17
N THR A 205 18.27 -11.22 -39.48
CA THR A 205 18.61 -12.24 -40.50
C THR A 205 17.90 -12.04 -41.85
N SER A 206 17.02 -11.05 -41.96
CA SER A 206 16.23 -10.84 -43.18
C SER A 206 17.07 -10.37 -44.37
N SER A 207 16.68 -10.78 -45.59
CA SER A 207 17.29 -10.38 -46.87
C SER A 207 16.76 -9.07 -47.45
N VAL A 208 15.90 -8.35 -46.72
CA VAL A 208 15.33 -7.09 -47.20
C VAL A 208 16.35 -5.95 -47.16
N ALA A 209 16.08 -4.87 -47.90
CA ALA A 209 16.92 -3.68 -47.89
C ALA A 209 17.11 -3.11 -46.47
N ILE A 210 18.29 -2.53 -46.21
CA ILE A 210 18.68 -2.03 -44.89
C ILE A 210 17.67 -1.02 -44.30
N GLY A 211 17.08 -0.16 -45.14
CA GLY A 211 16.02 0.78 -44.71
C GLY A 211 14.78 0.08 -44.13
N ARG A 212 14.41 -1.09 -44.67
CA ARG A 212 13.29 -1.88 -44.12
C ARG A 212 13.69 -2.59 -42.83
N LYS A 213 14.97 -2.93 -42.65
CA LYS A 213 15.48 -3.47 -41.37
C LYS A 213 15.43 -2.40 -40.28
N TYR A 214 15.86 -1.17 -40.59
CA TYR A 214 15.74 -0.02 -39.68
C TYR A 214 14.29 0.30 -39.34
N ALA A 215 13.39 0.35 -40.32
CA ALA A 215 11.97 0.62 -40.07
C ALA A 215 11.36 -0.40 -39.09
N ARG A 216 11.65 -1.70 -39.26
CA ARG A 216 11.18 -2.72 -38.31
C ARG A 216 11.77 -2.57 -36.92
N ALA A 217 13.04 -2.20 -36.84
CA ALA A 217 13.69 -1.97 -35.55
C ALA A 217 13.09 -0.76 -34.84
N ASP A 218 12.88 0.35 -35.55
CA ASP A 218 12.23 1.58 -35.04
C ASP A 218 10.80 1.32 -34.52
N GLU A 219 10.02 0.50 -35.24
CA GLU A 219 8.63 0.17 -34.87
C GLU A 219 8.54 -0.78 -33.67
N GLN A 220 9.46 -1.74 -33.56
CA GLN A 220 9.37 -2.86 -32.61
C GLN A 220 10.21 -2.67 -31.35
N TYR A 221 11.28 -1.88 -31.44
CA TYR A 221 12.27 -1.71 -30.39
C TYR A 221 12.35 -0.24 -30.06
N PHE A 222 12.07 0.11 -28.80
CA PHE A 222 12.11 1.51 -28.41
C PHE A 222 13.54 2.03 -28.63
N SER A 223 13.68 2.99 -29.53
CA SER A 223 14.97 3.49 -29.97
C SER A 223 15.41 4.68 -29.10
N ALA A 224 16.72 4.89 -28.98
CA ALA A 224 17.23 6.22 -28.66
C ALA A 224 17.10 7.04 -29.94
N GLY A 225 16.19 8.02 -29.93
CA GLY A 225 15.92 8.90 -31.08
C GLY A 225 17.15 9.64 -31.57
#